data_AF-A0A017STG5-F1
#
_entry.id   AF-A0A017STG5-F1
#
_cell.length_a   1.000
_cell.length_b   1.000
_cell.length_c   1.000
_cell.angle_alpha   90.00
_cell.angle_beta   90.00
_cell.angle_gamma   90.00
#
_symmetry.space_group_name_H-M   'P 1'
#
loop_
_entity.id
_entity.type
_entity.pdbx_description
1 polymer ?
#
loop_
_entity_poly.entity_id
_entity_poly.type
_entity_poly.pdbx_seq_one_letter_code
_entity_poly.pdbx_strand_id
1 'polypeptide(L)'
;MRFPSLLSWALPACAGLLISLPAAAQSWVQSSMPSLRPGHGAAVLPDGDVLVAGGYTFDDFDAAQRVDRYDAATGTWSYVGDALEGHYVDVHAFPLPDGRVLVGSMETNLEIYDPVTNTSTPTGAFFFFSDSGVTQLPDGDPFFVGGGMDFADWGGAVRFDVATNAVQGLPELGTPRRRLTATGLADGRVLTAGGFRSGDEVDPGGTLATVEIYDPVANAWTAGAPMLQPRHEHRAALLQDGRVFVTGGSADYASLASTEFYDPATGTWSAGPTLPGSFQNHTMTVLPSGRVILVGGTSAVLYDPEADAFTALPSLTVARAGHNATYLPDRGLMITGGYTTVAELYPLGVTGEGEACVITEECASGACEEGLCVDDEGSTGAGAGGPGGPGGPGGGCSLPFFDFSGSPGGAAMLLVAPGLFAFRRRRSASSRSLARRLSAYTVPIRESPSSTP
;
A
#
# COMPACT_ATOMS: atom_id res chain seq x y z
N MET A 1 8.95 -85.78 -2.00
CA MET A 1 7.82 -85.45 -2.90
C MET A 1 7.71 -83.93 -2.99
N ARG A 2 7.67 -83.40 -4.22
CA ARG A 2 7.00 -82.17 -4.71
C ARG A 2 7.29 -80.78 -4.05
N PHE A 3 8.01 -79.94 -4.82
CA PHE A 3 7.81 -78.53 -5.26
C PHE A 3 6.93 -77.53 -4.44
N PRO A 4 7.03 -76.19 -4.66
CA PRO A 4 8.13 -75.37 -5.22
C PRO A 4 8.43 -74.04 -4.45
N SER A 5 9.53 -73.43 -4.88
CA SER A 5 10.05 -72.08 -4.67
C SER A 5 9.07 -70.92 -4.87
N LEU A 6 9.12 -69.92 -3.97
CA LEU A 6 8.58 -68.58 -4.18
C LEU A 6 9.60 -67.75 -4.98
N LEU A 7 9.24 -67.41 -6.22
CA LEU A 7 9.95 -66.43 -7.05
C LEU A 7 9.79 -65.03 -6.44
N SER A 8 10.92 -64.37 -6.18
CA SER A 8 11.03 -62.93 -5.98
C SER A 8 10.73 -62.20 -7.30
N TRP A 9 9.72 -61.33 -7.30
CA TRP A 9 9.54 -60.34 -8.35
C TRP A 9 10.11 -59.03 -7.82
N ALA A 10 11.32 -58.67 -8.27
CA ALA A 10 11.86 -57.33 -8.10
C ALA A 10 11.14 -56.41 -9.10
N LEU A 11 10.31 -55.50 -8.59
CA LEU A 11 9.87 -54.35 -9.37
C LEU A 11 11.08 -53.42 -9.56
N PRO A 12 11.32 -52.88 -10.77
CA PRO A 12 12.35 -51.86 -10.94
C PRO A 12 11.92 -50.64 -10.14
N ALA A 13 12.80 -50.15 -9.27
CA ALA A 13 12.66 -48.83 -8.68
C ALA A 13 12.75 -47.82 -9.83
N CYS A 14 11.59 -47.32 -10.29
CA CYS A 14 11.55 -46.03 -10.94
C CYS A 14 12.10 -45.04 -9.91
N ALA A 15 13.32 -44.56 -10.14
CA ALA A 15 13.82 -43.38 -9.48
C ALA A 15 12.77 -42.29 -9.70
N GLY A 16 11.99 -42.01 -8.65
CA GLY A 16 11.07 -40.91 -8.65
C GLY A 16 11.89 -39.68 -8.95
N LEU A 17 11.65 -39.09 -10.11
CA LEU A 17 11.99 -37.70 -10.36
C LEU A 17 11.38 -36.94 -9.18
N LEU A 18 12.22 -36.54 -8.23
CA LEU A 18 11.83 -35.57 -7.24
C LEU A 18 11.51 -34.33 -8.05
N ILE A 19 10.22 -34.14 -8.35
CA ILE A 19 9.71 -32.84 -8.75
C ILE A 19 10.05 -31.98 -7.54
N SER A 20 11.13 -31.23 -7.67
CA SER A 20 11.44 -30.13 -6.77
C SER A 20 10.14 -29.36 -6.65
N LEU A 21 9.56 -29.35 -5.45
CA LEU A 21 8.54 -28.34 -5.16
C LEU A 21 9.17 -27.00 -5.57
N PRO A 22 8.44 -26.11 -6.26
CA PRO A 22 8.97 -24.79 -6.54
C PRO A 22 9.47 -24.21 -5.22
N ALA A 23 10.69 -23.67 -5.22
CA ALA A 23 11.24 -23.01 -4.05
C ALA A 23 10.18 -22.01 -3.54
N ALA A 24 10.03 -21.91 -2.22
CA ALA A 24 9.01 -21.05 -1.65
C ALA A 24 9.19 -19.63 -2.22
N ALA A 25 8.10 -19.07 -2.72
CA ALA A 25 8.01 -17.68 -3.14
C ALA A 25 8.72 -16.74 -2.15
N GLN A 26 9.32 -15.68 -2.66
CA GLN A 26 10.11 -14.74 -1.88
C GLN A 26 9.34 -14.22 -0.66
N SER A 27 9.93 -14.37 0.54
CA SER A 27 9.28 -13.97 1.78
C SER A 27 9.67 -12.56 2.21
N TRP A 28 8.81 -11.92 2.98
CA TRP A 28 9.12 -10.68 3.68
C TRP A 28 10.33 -10.83 4.61
N VAL A 29 11.30 -9.92 4.47
CA VAL A 29 12.51 -9.87 5.29
C VAL A 29 12.25 -8.95 6.48
N GLN A 30 12.35 -9.50 7.69
CA GLN A 30 12.08 -8.76 8.92
C GLN A 30 13.30 -7.97 9.42
N SER A 31 13.05 -6.78 9.97
CA SER A 31 13.98 -6.05 10.82
C SER A 31 13.24 -5.49 12.05
N SER A 32 13.98 -5.11 13.08
CA SER A 32 13.40 -4.60 14.33
C SER A 32 13.59 -3.09 14.40
N MET A 33 12.49 -2.35 14.23
CA MET A 33 12.45 -0.92 14.54
C MET A 33 12.79 -0.72 16.02
N PRO A 34 13.47 0.38 16.37
CA PRO A 34 13.87 0.59 17.76
C PRO A 34 12.70 0.99 18.67
N SER A 35 11.54 1.37 18.11
CA SER A 35 10.30 1.61 18.85
C SER A 35 9.09 1.25 17.99
N LEU A 36 7.99 0.84 18.63
CA LEU A 36 6.69 0.74 17.98
C LEU A 36 6.09 2.15 17.88
N ARG A 37 5.62 2.51 16.69
CA ARG A 37 5.01 3.83 16.44
C ARG A 37 4.08 3.75 15.24
N PRO A 38 2.87 3.24 15.42
CA PRO A 38 1.79 3.41 14.45
C PRO A 38 1.53 4.89 14.12
N GLY A 39 1.10 5.16 12.88
CA GLY A 39 0.74 6.51 12.42
C GLY A 39 1.91 7.44 12.11
N HIS A 40 3.14 6.91 12.03
CA HIS A 40 4.33 7.70 11.73
C HIS A 40 4.47 8.09 10.25
N GLY A 41 5.29 9.11 10.01
CA GLY A 41 5.74 9.51 8.68
C GLY A 41 7.02 8.77 8.33
N ALA A 42 7.15 8.37 7.07
CA ALA A 42 8.38 7.80 6.54
C ALA A 42 8.75 8.47 5.22
N ALA A 43 10.05 8.71 5.01
CA ALA A 43 10.58 9.32 3.79
C ALA A 43 11.86 8.61 3.36
N VAL A 44 12.04 8.45 2.05
CA VAL A 44 13.32 7.99 1.47
C VAL A 44 14.27 9.18 1.41
N LEU A 45 15.48 9.00 1.91
CA LEU A 45 16.56 9.97 1.87
C LEU A 45 17.36 9.85 0.58
N PRO A 46 18.11 10.90 0.15
CA PRO A 46 18.92 10.86 -1.07
C PRO A 46 19.98 9.75 -1.14
N ASP A 47 20.39 9.22 0.02
CA ASP A 47 21.33 8.10 0.13
C ASP A 47 20.67 6.72 0.10
N GLY A 48 19.33 6.67 -0.04
CA GLY A 48 18.54 5.43 -0.11
C GLY A 48 18.04 4.92 1.24
N ASP A 49 18.38 5.58 2.34
CA ASP A 49 17.89 5.22 3.67
C ASP A 49 16.44 5.66 3.89
N VAL A 50 15.80 5.09 4.91
CA VAL A 50 14.44 5.51 5.31
C VAL A 50 14.51 6.27 6.62
N LEU A 51 14.07 7.53 6.59
CA LEU A 51 13.77 8.29 7.79
C LEU A 51 12.38 7.92 8.28
N VAL A 52 12.24 7.73 9.59
CA VAL A 52 10.95 7.52 10.24
C VAL A 52 10.79 8.50 11.39
N ALA A 53 9.74 9.32 11.34
CA ALA A 53 9.46 10.39 12.29
C ALA A 53 8.03 10.32 12.85
N GLY A 54 7.87 10.64 14.12
CA GLY A 54 6.57 10.73 14.76
C GLY A 54 5.88 9.39 15.02
N GLY A 55 4.56 9.45 15.19
CA GLY A 55 3.70 8.35 15.60
C GLY A 55 3.52 8.30 17.13
N TYR A 56 2.58 7.48 17.60
CA TYR A 56 2.31 7.36 19.03
C TYR A 56 3.07 6.21 19.68
N THR A 57 3.56 6.45 20.89
CA THR A 57 4.17 5.41 21.72
C THR A 57 3.17 4.91 22.76
N PHE A 58 3.18 3.61 23.05
CA PHE A 58 2.20 3.00 23.98
C PHE A 58 2.47 3.31 25.45
N ASP A 59 3.71 3.65 25.79
CA ASP A 59 4.09 3.76 27.19
C ASP A 59 3.48 5.00 27.88
N ASP A 60 3.13 6.05 27.11
CA ASP A 60 2.57 7.29 27.69
C ASP A 60 1.44 7.96 26.88
N PHE A 61 0.97 7.41 25.75
CA PHE A 61 0.16 8.15 24.76
C PHE A 61 0.82 9.45 24.28
N ASP A 62 2.11 9.64 24.57
CA ASP A 62 2.87 10.79 24.11
C ASP A 62 3.29 10.59 22.66
N ALA A 63 3.19 11.70 21.92
CA ALA A 63 3.63 11.80 20.56
C ALA A 63 5.15 11.67 20.47
N ALA A 64 5.63 10.79 19.59
CA ALA A 64 7.06 10.56 19.46
C ALA A 64 7.72 11.80 18.85
N GLN A 65 8.55 12.48 19.62
CA GLN A 65 9.55 13.39 19.04
C GLN A 65 10.65 12.60 18.32
N ARG A 66 10.79 11.33 18.64
CA ARG A 66 11.87 10.49 18.17
C ARG A 66 11.89 10.31 16.65
N VAL A 67 13.07 10.55 16.07
CA VAL A 67 13.39 10.25 14.68
C VAL A 67 14.38 9.09 14.63
N ASP A 68 14.04 8.04 13.88
CA ASP A 68 14.95 6.93 13.60
C ASP A 68 15.24 6.85 12.10
N ARG A 69 16.39 6.26 11.78
CA ARG A 69 16.85 6.02 10.42
C ARG A 69 17.11 4.54 10.22
N TYR A 70 16.57 4.01 9.14
CA TYR A 70 16.90 2.68 8.62
C TYR A 70 17.98 2.82 7.56
N ASP A 71 19.14 2.25 7.85
CA ASP A 71 20.24 2.13 6.90
C ASP A 71 19.92 0.99 5.93
N ALA A 72 19.62 1.34 4.68
CA ALA A 72 19.24 0.37 3.67
C ALA A 72 20.43 -0.53 3.27
N ALA A 73 21.66 -0.02 3.34
CA ALA A 73 22.88 -0.77 3.02
C ALA A 73 23.08 -1.97 3.94
N THR A 74 22.86 -1.78 5.23
CA THR A 74 23.15 -2.75 6.29
C THR A 74 21.91 -3.43 6.84
N GLY A 75 20.71 -2.88 6.58
CA GLY A 75 19.45 -3.34 7.13
C GLY A 75 19.30 -3.03 8.62
N THR A 76 20.00 -2.02 9.13
CA THR A 76 20.04 -1.69 10.56
C THR A 76 19.29 -0.40 10.89
N TRP A 77 18.85 -0.29 12.14
CA TRP A 77 18.13 0.88 12.63
C TRP A 77 18.99 1.67 13.62
N SER A 78 18.93 2.99 13.52
CA SER A 78 19.61 3.90 14.44
C SER A 78 18.69 5.05 14.85
N TYR A 79 18.89 5.54 16.08
CA TYR A 79 18.30 6.78 16.53
C TYR A 79 19.12 7.96 16.03
N VAL A 80 18.46 8.96 15.45
CA VAL A 80 19.11 10.10 14.77
C VAL A 80 18.62 11.45 15.28
N GLY A 81 18.05 11.50 16.48
CA GLY A 81 17.64 12.75 17.14
C GLY A 81 16.13 12.88 17.30
N ASP A 82 15.71 14.06 17.73
CA ASP A 82 14.33 14.39 18.03
C ASP A 82 13.83 15.55 17.16
N ALA A 83 12.58 15.45 16.72
CA ALA A 83 11.75 16.53 16.24
C ALA A 83 11.53 17.58 17.34
N LEU A 84 11.18 18.81 16.97
CA LEU A 84 10.94 19.89 17.94
C LEU A 84 9.69 19.64 18.77
N GLU A 85 8.67 19.03 18.15
CA GLU A 85 7.37 18.74 18.73
C GLU A 85 7.03 17.25 18.54
N GLY A 86 6.18 16.73 19.42
CA GLY A 86 5.73 15.35 19.31
C GLY A 86 4.68 15.25 18.21
N HIS A 87 4.97 14.50 17.15
CA HIS A 87 4.03 14.26 16.06
C HIS A 87 3.21 12.99 16.32
N TYR A 88 1.90 13.14 16.61
CA TYR A 88 1.10 12.07 17.25
C TYR A 88 0.55 11.03 16.26
N VAL A 89 -0.28 11.46 15.31
CA VAL A 89 -0.99 10.62 14.33
C VAL A 89 -1.05 11.33 12.98
N ASP A 90 -1.26 10.56 11.91
CA ASP A 90 -1.25 11.03 10.52
C ASP A 90 -0.01 11.87 10.22
N VAL A 91 1.14 11.38 10.70
CA VAL A 91 2.40 12.09 10.49
C VAL A 91 2.80 11.91 9.04
N HIS A 92 3.05 13.03 8.38
CA HIS A 92 3.56 13.06 7.04
C HIS A 92 5.03 13.46 7.04
N ALA A 93 5.84 12.71 6.30
CA ALA A 93 7.25 13.01 6.08
C ALA A 93 7.47 13.14 4.56
N PHE A 94 7.72 14.36 4.09
CA PHE A 94 7.91 14.65 2.66
C PHE A 94 9.37 14.96 2.37
N PRO A 95 10.03 14.18 1.49
CA PRO A 95 11.37 14.52 1.04
C PRO A 95 11.32 15.82 0.22
N LEU A 96 12.21 16.75 0.53
CA LEU A 96 12.38 18.01 -0.18
C LEU A 96 13.51 17.90 -1.23
N PRO A 97 13.49 18.70 -2.30
CA PRO A 97 14.51 18.66 -3.37
C PRO A 97 15.95 18.91 -2.89
N ASP A 98 16.13 19.57 -1.76
CA ASP A 98 17.44 19.84 -1.16
C ASP A 98 17.93 18.72 -0.22
N GLY A 99 17.18 17.61 -0.13
CA GLY A 99 17.50 16.44 0.68
C GLY A 99 17.02 16.53 2.13
N ARG A 100 16.42 17.64 2.56
CA ARG A 100 15.75 17.74 3.86
C ARG A 100 14.39 17.05 3.82
N VAL A 101 13.76 16.89 4.98
CA VAL A 101 12.44 16.27 5.10
C VAL A 101 11.50 17.23 5.82
N LEU A 102 10.38 17.55 5.18
CA LEU A 102 9.28 18.26 5.82
C LEU A 102 8.47 17.28 6.65
N VAL A 103 8.37 17.53 7.96
CA VAL A 103 7.62 16.70 8.89
C VAL A 103 6.46 17.52 9.44
N GLY A 104 5.29 16.89 9.48
CA GLY A 104 4.09 17.51 10.01
C GLY A 104 3.07 16.47 10.44
N SER A 105 2.26 16.82 11.42
CA SER A 105 1.13 16.00 11.85
C SER A 105 0.00 16.86 12.37
N MET A 106 -1.09 16.20 12.78
CA MET A 106 -2.17 16.82 13.55
C MET A 106 -1.61 17.67 14.70
N GLU A 107 -2.17 18.88 14.86
CA GLU A 107 -1.99 19.79 16.02
C GLU A 107 -0.54 20.20 16.33
N THR A 108 0.35 20.09 15.35
CA THR A 108 1.76 20.45 15.50
C THR A 108 2.18 21.47 14.47
N ASN A 109 3.27 22.17 14.75
CA ASN A 109 3.92 22.99 13.75
C ASN A 109 4.56 22.11 12.68
N LEU A 110 4.50 22.57 11.44
CA LEU A 110 5.31 22.00 10.37
C LEU A 110 6.78 22.32 10.66
N GLU A 111 7.64 21.34 10.51
CA GLU A 111 9.08 21.48 10.71
C GLU A 111 9.86 20.86 9.57
N ILE A 112 11.12 21.29 9.42
CA ILE A 112 12.05 20.76 8.45
C ILE A 112 13.17 20.07 9.21
N TYR A 113 13.27 18.75 9.02
CA TYR A 113 14.34 17.91 9.51
C TYR A 113 15.49 17.88 8.51
N ASP A 114 16.71 18.21 8.97
CA ASP A 114 17.94 18.08 8.21
C ASP A 114 18.64 16.75 8.57
N PRO A 115 18.67 15.76 7.64
CA PRO A 115 19.28 14.45 7.89
C PRO A 115 20.81 14.45 7.88
N VAL A 116 21.46 15.55 7.48
CA VAL A 116 22.93 15.69 7.53
C VAL A 116 23.35 16.13 8.92
N THR A 117 22.64 17.09 9.51
CA THR A 117 22.95 17.62 10.85
C THR A 117 22.16 16.94 11.96
N ASN A 118 21.14 16.14 11.62
CA ASN A 118 20.22 15.48 12.56
C ASN A 118 19.48 16.49 13.45
N THR A 119 18.96 17.57 12.83
CA THR A 119 18.28 18.66 13.55
C THR A 119 17.01 19.10 12.84
N SER A 120 15.96 19.36 13.61
CA SER A 120 14.72 19.99 13.12
C SER A 120 14.75 21.52 13.27
N THR A 121 14.11 22.20 12.32
CA THR A 121 13.90 23.65 12.31
C THR A 121 12.42 23.99 12.10
N PRO A 122 11.85 24.94 12.86
CA PRO A 122 10.43 25.23 12.74
C PRO A 122 10.17 26.07 11.48
N THR A 123 9.08 25.77 10.78
CA THR A 123 8.58 26.65 9.70
C THR A 123 7.80 27.85 10.24
N GLY A 124 7.34 27.76 11.49
CA GLY A 124 6.45 28.75 12.12
C GLY A 124 4.99 28.65 11.67
N ALA A 125 4.64 27.65 10.86
CA ALA A 125 3.27 27.40 10.43
C ALA A 125 2.62 26.31 11.29
N PHE A 126 1.54 26.68 11.97
CA PHE A 126 0.71 25.74 12.74
C PHE A 126 -0.28 25.03 11.80
N PHE A 127 -0.38 23.72 11.92
CA PHE A 127 -1.22 22.88 11.05
C PHE A 127 -2.33 22.19 11.86
N PHE A 128 -3.57 22.32 11.38
CA PHE A 128 -4.72 21.74 12.06
C PHE A 128 -5.15 20.37 11.49
N PHE A 129 -4.84 20.04 10.23
CA PHE A 129 -5.52 18.96 9.51
C PHE A 129 -5.04 17.54 9.89
N SER A 130 -5.82 16.81 10.69
CA SER A 130 -5.76 15.33 10.75
C SER A 130 -6.60 14.71 9.66
N ASP A 131 -6.32 13.44 9.31
CA ASP A 131 -7.07 12.72 8.27
C ASP A 131 -7.15 13.50 6.93
N SER A 132 -6.12 14.28 6.61
CA SER A 132 -6.09 15.16 5.42
C SER A 132 -5.70 14.40 4.16
N GLY A 133 -6.17 14.90 3.00
CA GLY A 133 -5.66 14.46 1.71
C GLY A 133 -4.34 15.17 1.43
N VAL A 134 -3.31 14.41 1.07
CA VAL A 134 -1.99 14.99 0.78
C VAL A 134 -1.45 14.49 -0.55
N THR A 135 -0.88 15.40 -1.32
CA THR A 135 -0.21 15.11 -2.59
C THR A 135 0.85 16.18 -2.88
N GLN A 136 1.44 16.15 -4.07
CA GLN A 136 2.42 17.12 -4.52
C GLN A 136 1.88 17.88 -5.74
N LEU A 137 2.08 19.19 -5.76
CA LEU A 137 1.75 20.04 -6.90
C LEU A 137 2.81 19.91 -8.02
N PRO A 138 2.51 20.35 -9.26
CA PRO A 138 3.43 20.22 -10.39
C PRO A 138 4.78 20.93 -10.22
N ASP A 139 4.83 21.96 -9.37
CA ASP A 139 6.05 22.68 -9.01
C ASP A 139 6.87 21.97 -7.91
N GLY A 140 6.38 20.85 -7.40
CA GLY A 140 7.05 20.05 -6.38
C GLY A 140 6.63 20.38 -4.94
N ASP A 141 5.73 21.34 -4.75
CA ASP A 141 5.31 21.74 -3.41
C ASP A 141 4.33 20.72 -2.80
N PRO A 142 4.55 20.31 -1.53
CA PRO A 142 3.56 19.54 -0.78
C PRO A 142 2.24 20.30 -0.63
N PHE A 143 1.14 19.63 -0.91
CA PHE A 143 -0.21 20.19 -0.85
C PHE A 143 -1.13 19.34 0.02
N PHE A 144 -1.79 20.01 0.96
CA PHE A 144 -2.64 19.41 1.98
C PHE A 144 -4.04 19.99 1.84
N VAL A 145 -5.06 19.14 1.99
CA VAL A 145 -6.45 19.55 1.83
C VAL A 145 -7.41 18.74 2.69
N GLY A 146 -8.43 19.41 3.22
CA GLY A 146 -9.47 18.81 4.03
C GLY A 146 -8.95 18.38 5.40
N GLY A 147 -9.53 17.34 5.97
CA GLY A 147 -9.24 16.86 7.32
C GLY A 147 -10.28 17.32 8.34
N GLY A 148 -10.02 17.07 9.62
CA GLY A 148 -10.97 17.48 10.67
C GLY A 148 -10.68 16.91 12.05
N MET A 149 -11.05 17.65 13.09
CA MET A 149 -10.87 17.28 14.50
C MET A 149 -12.21 17.20 15.22
N ASP A 150 -12.35 16.37 16.26
CA ASP A 150 -13.47 16.42 17.22
C ASP A 150 -14.87 16.62 16.60
N PHE A 151 -15.16 15.89 15.51
CA PHE A 151 -16.41 15.96 14.73
C PHE A 151 -16.63 17.26 13.93
N ALA A 152 -15.62 18.13 13.83
CA ALA A 152 -15.56 19.25 12.91
C ALA A 152 -14.71 18.89 11.70
N ASP A 153 -15.33 18.82 10.52
CA ASP A 153 -14.59 18.64 9.26
C ASP A 153 -14.23 19.99 8.66
N TRP A 154 -13.05 20.07 8.06
CA TRP A 154 -12.53 21.28 7.45
C TRP A 154 -12.44 21.17 5.94
N GLY A 155 -12.59 22.31 5.26
CA GLY A 155 -12.36 22.45 3.83
C GLY A 155 -11.02 23.09 3.49
N GLY A 156 -10.21 23.46 4.48
CA GLY A 156 -8.96 24.17 4.28
C GLY A 156 -8.02 23.46 3.32
N ALA A 157 -7.34 24.24 2.47
CA ALA A 157 -6.30 23.76 1.58
C ALA A 157 -5.07 24.66 1.72
N VAL A 158 -3.89 24.06 1.70
CA VAL A 158 -2.63 24.78 1.84
C VAL A 158 -1.53 24.09 1.03
N ARG A 159 -0.54 24.86 0.58
CA ARG A 159 0.72 24.35 0.04
C ARG A 159 1.89 24.79 0.92
N PHE A 160 2.93 23.96 0.97
CA PHE A 160 4.23 24.36 1.51
C PHE A 160 5.14 24.77 0.35
N ASP A 161 5.44 26.07 0.27
CA ASP A 161 6.36 26.65 -0.70
C ASP A 161 7.80 26.28 -0.32
N VAL A 162 8.37 25.34 -1.08
CA VAL A 162 9.71 24.80 -0.84
C VAL A 162 10.79 25.86 -1.09
N ALA A 163 10.56 26.80 -2.01
CA ALA A 163 11.53 27.83 -2.34
C ALA A 163 11.69 28.87 -1.23
N THR A 164 10.61 29.15 -0.49
CA THR A 164 10.56 30.15 0.59
C THR A 164 10.49 29.54 1.99
N ASN A 165 10.31 28.22 2.10
CA ASN A 165 10.02 27.49 3.34
C ASN A 165 8.80 28.05 4.10
N ALA A 166 7.74 28.41 3.36
CA ALA A 166 6.55 29.05 3.94
C ALA A 166 5.27 28.30 3.57
N VAL A 167 4.29 28.34 4.46
CA VAL A 167 2.95 27.81 4.18
C VAL A 167 2.09 28.88 3.54
N GLN A 168 1.41 28.53 2.46
CA GLN A 168 0.47 29.38 1.75
C GLN A 168 -0.95 28.79 1.83
N GLY A 169 -1.90 29.61 2.29
CA GLY A 169 -3.33 29.30 2.24
C GLY A 169 -3.90 29.36 0.83
N LEU A 170 -4.73 28.37 0.49
CA LEU A 170 -5.40 28.23 -0.79
C LEU A 170 -6.93 28.22 -0.59
N PRO A 171 -7.73 28.37 -1.65
CA PRO A 171 -9.19 28.29 -1.56
C PRO A 171 -9.64 26.99 -0.91
N GLU A 172 -10.70 27.06 -0.13
CA GLU A 172 -11.25 25.90 0.57
C GLU A 172 -12.11 25.02 -0.34
N LEU A 173 -12.18 23.73 -0.01
CA LEU A 173 -13.15 22.79 -0.56
C LEU A 173 -14.57 23.31 -0.33
N GLY A 174 -15.43 23.11 -1.33
CA GLY A 174 -16.86 23.41 -1.21
C GLY A 174 -17.57 22.50 -0.20
N THR A 175 -17.10 21.25 -0.05
CA THR A 175 -17.62 20.31 0.96
C THR A 175 -16.51 19.90 1.93
N PRO A 176 -16.48 20.43 3.16
CA PRO A 176 -15.56 20.00 4.22
C PRO A 176 -15.65 18.49 4.48
N ARG A 177 -14.50 17.83 4.60
CA ARG A 177 -14.39 16.36 4.72
C ARG A 177 -13.01 15.94 5.21
N ARG A 178 -12.96 14.78 5.86
CA ARG A 178 -11.73 14.09 6.26
C ARG A 178 -11.64 12.70 5.64
N ARG A 179 -10.49 12.02 5.75
CA ARG A 179 -10.26 10.64 5.24
C ARG A 179 -10.54 10.51 3.74
N LEU A 180 -10.33 11.61 3.03
CA LEU A 180 -10.36 11.73 1.58
C LEU A 180 -9.01 11.35 0.98
N THR A 181 -8.97 11.18 -0.33
CA THR A 181 -7.70 11.15 -1.07
C THR A 181 -7.50 12.44 -1.86
N ALA A 182 -6.25 12.83 -2.04
CA ALA A 182 -5.83 13.88 -2.97
C ALA A 182 -4.83 13.25 -3.95
N THR A 183 -5.07 13.38 -5.26
CA THR A 183 -4.24 12.78 -6.30
C THR A 183 -3.91 13.82 -7.36
N GLY A 184 -2.62 14.10 -7.54
CA GLY A 184 -2.14 14.90 -8.68
C GLY A 184 -2.46 14.20 -10.00
N LEU A 185 -2.98 14.97 -10.95
CA LEU A 185 -3.30 14.54 -12.30
C LEU A 185 -2.18 14.93 -13.27
N ALA A 186 -2.09 14.23 -14.41
CA ALA A 186 -1.05 14.48 -15.42
C ALA A 186 -1.09 15.89 -16.02
N ASP A 187 -2.24 16.56 -15.98
CA ASP A 187 -2.41 17.95 -16.43
C ASP A 187 -2.10 19.00 -15.34
N GLY A 188 -1.65 18.54 -14.17
CA GLY A 188 -1.24 19.36 -13.04
C GLY A 188 -2.35 19.77 -12.09
N ARG A 189 -3.60 19.36 -12.33
CA ARG A 189 -4.70 19.54 -11.38
C ARG A 189 -4.63 18.51 -10.26
N VAL A 190 -5.39 18.71 -9.18
CA VAL A 190 -5.51 17.76 -8.07
C VAL A 190 -6.94 17.27 -7.96
N LEU A 191 -7.15 15.97 -8.08
CA LEU A 191 -8.43 15.32 -7.79
C LEU A 191 -8.54 15.02 -6.30
N THR A 192 -9.60 15.52 -5.66
CA THR A 192 -10.01 15.04 -4.33
C THR A 192 -11.22 14.14 -4.45
N ALA A 193 -11.21 12.99 -3.78
CA ALA A 193 -12.28 12.00 -3.89
C ALA A 193 -12.70 11.43 -2.53
N GLY A 194 -14.02 11.26 -2.37
CA GLY A 194 -14.61 10.58 -1.23
C GLY A 194 -14.42 11.31 0.09
N GLY A 195 -14.24 10.55 1.16
CA GLY A 195 -14.07 11.05 2.52
C GLY A 195 -15.32 10.88 3.37
N PHE A 196 -15.20 11.31 4.61
CA PHE A 196 -16.24 11.27 5.63
C PHE A 196 -16.51 12.70 6.09
N ARG A 197 -17.80 12.99 6.28
CA ARG A 197 -18.25 14.23 6.91
C ARG A 197 -19.06 13.88 8.15
N SER A 198 -18.65 14.44 9.27
CA SER A 198 -19.33 14.39 10.54
C SER A 198 -20.66 15.15 10.43
N GLY A 199 -21.72 14.53 10.94
CA GLY A 199 -23.05 15.12 10.95
C GLY A 199 -23.47 15.68 12.30
N ASP A 200 -24.57 16.39 12.30
CA ASP A 200 -25.33 16.81 13.48
C ASP A 200 -26.77 16.27 13.44
N GLU A 201 -27.63 16.76 14.34
CA GLU A 201 -29.04 16.32 14.40
C GLU A 201 -29.85 16.71 13.14
N VAL A 202 -29.43 17.76 12.44
CA VAL A 202 -30.12 18.32 11.27
C VAL A 202 -29.59 17.71 9.98
N ASP A 203 -28.30 17.42 9.92
CA ASP A 203 -27.61 16.86 8.79
C ASP A 203 -26.73 15.68 9.24
N PRO A 204 -27.16 14.42 9.02
CA PRO A 204 -26.56 13.24 9.65
C PRO A 204 -25.12 12.93 9.21
N GLY A 205 -24.58 13.67 8.24
CA GLY A 205 -23.25 13.42 7.70
C GLY A 205 -23.17 12.05 7.03
N GLY A 206 -21.97 11.51 6.92
CA GLY A 206 -21.70 10.17 6.43
C GLY A 206 -20.61 10.10 5.38
N THR A 207 -20.53 8.94 4.75
CA THR A 207 -19.54 8.67 3.71
C THR A 207 -19.90 9.39 2.41
N LEU A 208 -18.91 10.05 1.81
CA LEU A 208 -19.09 10.84 0.60
C LEU A 208 -18.65 10.08 -0.66
N ALA A 209 -19.36 10.33 -1.76
CA ALA A 209 -18.93 10.01 -3.12
C ALA A 209 -18.48 11.25 -3.90
N THR A 210 -18.51 12.42 -3.27
CA THR A 210 -18.24 13.71 -3.89
C THR A 210 -16.79 13.81 -4.34
N VAL A 211 -16.60 14.52 -5.45
CA VAL A 211 -15.30 14.77 -6.08
C VAL A 211 -15.17 16.25 -6.34
N GLU A 212 -14.03 16.82 -5.98
CA GLU A 212 -13.69 18.20 -6.30
C GLU A 212 -12.27 18.25 -6.87
N ILE A 213 -12.08 19.03 -7.92
CA ILE A 213 -10.82 19.14 -8.66
C ILE A 213 -10.28 20.55 -8.47
N TYR A 214 -9.08 20.64 -7.92
CA TYR A 214 -8.34 21.90 -7.78
C TYR A 214 -7.48 22.14 -9.02
N ASP A 215 -7.64 23.33 -9.59
CA ASP A 215 -6.78 23.84 -10.64
C ASP A 215 -5.81 24.86 -10.03
N PRO A 216 -4.50 24.55 -9.95
CA PRO A 216 -3.52 25.48 -9.37
C PRO A 216 -3.25 26.70 -10.24
N VAL A 217 -3.54 26.67 -11.55
CA VAL A 217 -3.39 27.81 -12.45
C VAL A 217 -4.54 28.79 -12.25
N ALA A 218 -5.77 28.28 -12.16
CA ALA A 218 -6.94 29.10 -11.86
C ALA A 218 -7.04 29.48 -10.37
N ASN A 219 -6.31 28.77 -9.51
CA ASN A 219 -6.44 28.82 -8.05
C ASN A 219 -7.92 28.70 -7.63
N ALA A 220 -8.57 27.63 -8.09
CA ALA A 220 -10.00 27.44 -7.91
C ALA A 220 -10.39 25.95 -7.91
N TRP A 221 -11.50 25.65 -7.22
CA TRP A 221 -12.11 24.33 -7.20
C TRP A 221 -13.24 24.21 -8.21
N THR A 222 -13.39 23.02 -8.78
CA THR A 222 -14.52 22.63 -9.63
C THR A 222 -15.10 21.31 -9.17
N ALA A 223 -16.43 21.18 -9.20
CA ALA A 223 -17.08 19.91 -8.88
C ALA A 223 -16.86 18.90 -10.02
N GLY A 224 -16.47 17.68 -9.66
CA GLY A 224 -16.35 16.55 -10.57
C GLY A 224 -17.57 15.63 -10.55
N ALA A 225 -17.60 14.63 -11.43
CA ALA A 225 -18.58 13.55 -11.35
C ALA A 225 -18.36 12.76 -10.04
N PRO A 226 -19.43 12.38 -9.31
CA PRO A 226 -19.28 11.58 -8.10
C PRO A 226 -18.80 10.16 -8.43
N MET A 227 -18.08 9.55 -7.49
CA MET A 227 -17.73 8.12 -7.54
C MET A 227 -18.99 7.25 -7.61
N LEU A 228 -18.85 6.03 -8.13
CA LEU A 228 -19.91 5.04 -8.19
C LEU A 228 -20.33 4.57 -6.80
N GLN A 229 -19.39 4.52 -5.85
CA GLN A 229 -19.64 4.15 -4.47
C GLN A 229 -19.01 5.15 -3.49
N PRO A 230 -19.78 5.67 -2.50
CA PRO A 230 -19.21 6.51 -1.46
C PRO A 230 -18.19 5.72 -0.63
N ARG A 231 -17.03 6.33 -0.36
CA ARG A 231 -15.96 5.70 0.42
C ARG A 231 -15.11 6.71 1.18
N HIS A 232 -14.64 6.32 2.36
CA HIS A 232 -13.57 6.98 3.12
C HIS A 232 -12.48 5.95 3.44
N GLU A 233 -11.29 6.39 3.88
CA GLU A 233 -10.17 5.47 4.21
C GLU A 233 -9.68 4.60 3.04
N HIS A 234 -10.01 5.02 1.82
CA HIS A 234 -9.56 4.40 0.59
C HIS A 234 -8.20 4.97 0.17
N ARG A 235 -7.56 4.35 -0.82
CA ARG A 235 -6.36 4.89 -1.45
C ARG A 235 -6.61 5.16 -2.92
N ALA A 236 -5.97 6.20 -3.44
CA ALA A 236 -6.05 6.63 -4.83
C ALA A 236 -4.64 6.94 -5.37
N ALA A 237 -4.35 6.56 -6.61
CA ALA A 237 -3.12 6.92 -7.29
C ALA A 237 -3.35 7.10 -8.79
N LEU A 238 -2.56 7.97 -9.40
CA LEU A 238 -2.49 8.12 -10.84
C LEU A 238 -1.72 6.93 -11.44
N LEU A 239 -2.33 6.23 -12.39
CA LEU A 239 -1.71 5.19 -13.18
C LEU A 239 -0.97 5.79 -14.39
N GLN A 240 -0.07 5.01 -14.99
CA GLN A 240 0.71 5.43 -16.16
C GLN A 240 -0.15 5.72 -17.39
N ASP A 241 -1.33 5.11 -17.49
CA ASP A 241 -2.31 5.39 -18.56
C ASP A 241 -3.10 6.69 -18.33
N GLY A 242 -2.83 7.41 -17.23
CA GLY A 242 -3.46 8.68 -16.88
C GLY A 242 -4.76 8.56 -16.10
N ARG A 243 -5.28 7.34 -15.87
CA ARG A 243 -6.46 7.14 -15.01
C ARG A 243 -6.07 7.19 -13.53
N VAL A 244 -6.99 7.61 -12.67
CA VAL A 244 -6.83 7.50 -11.21
C VAL A 244 -7.48 6.20 -10.75
N PHE A 245 -6.70 5.31 -10.14
CA PHE A 245 -7.17 4.06 -9.57
C PHE A 245 -7.48 4.22 -8.09
N VAL A 246 -8.73 3.93 -7.71
CA VAL A 246 -9.26 4.05 -6.35
C VAL A 246 -9.58 2.66 -5.82
N THR A 247 -9.09 2.34 -4.62
CA THR A 247 -9.20 1.00 -4.04
C THR A 247 -9.71 1.01 -2.62
N GLY A 248 -10.62 0.07 -2.31
CA GLY A 248 -11.00 -0.27 -0.94
C GLY A 248 -11.62 0.88 -0.14
N GLY A 249 -11.28 0.95 1.14
CA GLY A 249 -11.89 1.86 2.11
C GLY A 249 -13.20 1.32 2.68
N SER A 250 -14.01 2.22 3.22
CA SER A 250 -15.26 1.90 3.91
C SER A 250 -16.42 2.74 3.39
N ALA A 251 -17.57 2.10 3.21
CA ALA A 251 -18.86 2.76 3.06
C ALA A 251 -19.61 2.63 4.38
N ASP A 252 -19.67 3.71 5.13
CA ASP A 252 -20.18 3.78 6.50
C ASP A 252 -19.48 2.75 7.41
N TYR A 253 -20.16 1.66 7.76
CA TYR A 253 -19.62 0.61 8.63
C TYR A 253 -19.16 -0.65 7.86
N ALA A 254 -19.19 -0.62 6.52
CA ALA A 254 -18.86 -1.76 5.68
C ALA A 254 -17.57 -1.55 4.90
N SER A 255 -16.60 -2.44 5.09
CA SER A 255 -15.36 -2.45 4.32
C SER A 255 -15.62 -2.85 2.86
N LEU A 256 -14.96 -2.16 1.93
CA LEU A 256 -15.15 -2.32 0.50
C LEU A 256 -14.07 -3.20 -0.13
N ALA A 257 -14.48 -4.07 -1.05
CA ALA A 257 -13.60 -4.78 -1.97
C ALA A 257 -13.66 -4.20 -3.40
N SER A 258 -14.59 -3.27 -3.66
CA SER A 258 -14.73 -2.59 -4.95
C SER A 258 -13.55 -1.66 -5.24
N THR A 259 -13.18 -1.58 -6.50
CA THR A 259 -12.26 -0.57 -7.04
C THR A 259 -12.95 0.24 -8.14
N GLU A 260 -12.43 1.43 -8.40
CA GLU A 260 -12.96 2.34 -9.42
C GLU A 260 -11.80 3.04 -10.14
N PHE A 261 -12.02 3.36 -11.42
CA PHE A 261 -11.15 4.23 -12.20
C PHE A 261 -11.86 5.53 -12.49
N TYR A 262 -11.17 6.65 -12.26
CA TYR A 262 -11.54 7.94 -12.81
C TYR A 262 -10.69 8.22 -14.05
N ASP A 263 -11.35 8.59 -15.14
CA ASP A 263 -10.70 9.05 -16.36
C ASP A 263 -10.74 10.59 -16.41
N PRO A 264 -9.60 11.29 -16.22
CA PRO A 264 -9.55 12.74 -16.28
C PRO A 264 -9.89 13.35 -17.65
N ALA A 265 -9.72 12.59 -18.74
CA ALA A 265 -9.99 13.07 -20.09
C ALA A 265 -11.50 13.17 -20.37
N THR A 266 -12.28 12.25 -19.81
CA THR A 266 -13.75 12.21 -19.95
C THR A 266 -14.49 12.76 -18.74
N GLY A 267 -13.82 12.85 -17.59
CA GLY A 267 -14.44 13.23 -16.32
C GLY A 267 -15.42 12.17 -15.80
N THR A 268 -15.20 10.90 -16.13
CA THR A 268 -16.13 9.80 -15.80
C THR A 268 -15.49 8.73 -14.92
N TRP A 269 -16.34 8.02 -14.18
CA TRP A 269 -15.97 6.88 -13.34
C TRP A 269 -16.38 5.56 -14.00
N SER A 270 -15.55 4.54 -13.81
CA SER A 270 -15.85 3.16 -14.21
C SER A 270 -15.45 2.18 -13.11
N ALA A 271 -16.15 1.05 -13.01
CA ALA A 271 -15.80 0.01 -12.05
C ALA A 271 -14.53 -0.71 -12.50
N GLY A 272 -13.64 -0.99 -11.55
CA GLY A 272 -12.47 -1.84 -11.76
C GLY A 272 -12.64 -3.26 -11.22
N PRO A 273 -11.56 -4.07 -11.23
CA PRO A 273 -11.59 -5.43 -10.72
C PRO A 273 -11.84 -5.44 -9.21
N THR A 274 -12.45 -6.51 -8.72
CA THR A 274 -12.73 -6.67 -7.28
C THR A 274 -11.47 -7.15 -6.55
N LEU A 275 -11.13 -6.50 -5.44
CA LEU A 275 -10.06 -6.93 -4.56
C LEU A 275 -10.34 -8.34 -4.02
N PRO A 276 -9.30 -9.20 -3.84
CA PRO A 276 -9.48 -10.55 -3.30
C PRO A 276 -9.84 -10.57 -1.80
N GLY A 277 -9.90 -9.40 -1.16
CA GLY A 277 -10.34 -9.21 0.23
C GLY A 277 -10.73 -7.74 0.48
N SER A 278 -11.17 -7.43 1.70
CA SER A 278 -11.47 -6.04 2.09
C SER A 278 -10.21 -5.32 2.55
N PHE A 279 -9.82 -4.27 1.83
CA PHE A 279 -8.67 -3.42 2.16
C PHE A 279 -9.20 -2.06 2.65
N GLN A 280 -9.15 -1.83 3.96
CA GLN A 280 -9.44 -0.53 4.58
C GLN A 280 -8.19 -0.06 5.34
N ASN A 281 -7.88 1.24 5.30
CA ASN A 281 -6.64 1.77 5.88
C ASN A 281 -5.37 1.05 5.41
N HIS A 282 -5.38 0.53 4.18
CA HIS A 282 -4.21 -0.06 3.54
C HIS A 282 -3.28 1.04 3.02
N THR A 283 -2.08 0.64 2.64
CA THR A 283 -1.17 1.46 1.86
C THR A 283 -1.23 1.04 0.40
N MET A 284 -0.88 1.96 -0.49
CA MET A 284 -0.85 1.72 -1.92
C MET A 284 0.41 2.36 -2.50
N THR A 285 1.18 1.58 -3.26
CA THR A 285 2.46 2.00 -3.81
C THR A 285 2.50 1.67 -5.29
N VAL A 286 2.59 2.70 -6.13
CA VAL A 286 2.80 2.54 -7.58
C VAL A 286 4.28 2.29 -7.82
N LEU A 287 4.61 1.20 -8.49
CA LEU A 287 5.98 0.83 -8.84
C LEU A 287 6.42 1.53 -10.14
N PRO A 288 7.73 1.61 -10.43
CA PRO A 288 8.23 2.12 -11.71
C PRO A 288 7.67 1.38 -12.93
N SER A 289 7.30 0.11 -12.78
CA SER A 289 6.62 -0.69 -13.81
C SER A 289 5.20 -0.24 -14.13
N GLY A 290 4.60 0.65 -13.33
CA GLY A 290 3.20 1.07 -13.42
C GLY A 290 2.23 0.17 -12.66
N ARG A 291 2.69 -0.98 -12.18
CA ARG A 291 1.91 -1.88 -11.34
C ARG A 291 1.82 -1.36 -9.91
N VAL A 292 0.80 -1.81 -9.18
CA VAL A 292 0.44 -1.21 -7.89
C VAL A 292 0.39 -2.27 -6.80
N ILE A 293 1.22 -2.12 -5.76
CA ILE A 293 1.15 -2.99 -4.58
C ILE A 293 0.21 -2.35 -3.54
N LEU A 294 -0.72 -3.14 -3.04
CA LEU A 294 -1.57 -2.80 -1.90
C LEU A 294 -1.18 -3.68 -0.71
N VAL A 295 -1.01 -3.06 0.46
CA VAL A 295 -0.67 -3.77 1.70
C VAL A 295 -1.61 -3.35 2.83
N GLY A 296 -2.28 -4.31 3.45
CA GLY A 296 -3.18 -4.06 4.58
C GLY A 296 -3.41 -5.30 5.44
N GLY A 297 -3.44 -5.13 6.76
CA GLY A 297 -3.54 -6.26 7.68
C GLY A 297 -2.34 -7.18 7.51
N THR A 298 -2.58 -8.44 7.12
CA THR A 298 -1.54 -9.41 6.71
C THR A 298 -1.46 -9.62 5.20
N SER A 299 -2.36 -8.99 4.43
CA SER A 299 -2.52 -9.25 3.00
C SER A 299 -1.72 -8.26 2.17
N ALA A 300 -1.09 -8.77 1.11
CA ALA A 300 -0.45 -7.97 0.09
C ALA A 300 -0.90 -8.48 -1.28
N VAL A 301 -1.21 -7.56 -2.19
CA VAL A 301 -1.65 -7.87 -3.56
C VAL A 301 -0.99 -6.92 -4.54
N LEU A 302 -0.62 -7.42 -5.71
CA LEU A 302 -0.18 -6.63 -6.85
C LEU A 302 -1.36 -6.48 -7.81
N TYR A 303 -1.67 -5.25 -8.20
CA TYR A 303 -2.54 -4.97 -9.34
C TYR A 303 -1.70 -4.75 -10.60
N ASP A 304 -2.06 -5.47 -11.66
CA ASP A 304 -1.52 -5.31 -13.00
C ASP A 304 -2.51 -4.56 -13.90
N PRO A 305 -2.22 -3.30 -14.30
CA PRO A 305 -3.08 -2.52 -15.18
C PRO A 305 -3.24 -3.10 -16.59
N GLU A 306 -2.25 -3.84 -17.11
CA GLU A 306 -2.32 -4.43 -18.46
C GLU A 306 -3.23 -5.65 -18.48
N ALA A 307 -3.13 -6.49 -17.45
CA ALA A 307 -3.97 -7.67 -17.29
C ALA A 307 -5.34 -7.37 -16.66
N ASP A 308 -5.51 -6.17 -16.09
CA ASP A 308 -6.63 -5.76 -15.24
C ASP A 308 -6.95 -6.78 -14.14
N ALA A 309 -5.90 -7.27 -13.47
CA ALA A 309 -6.00 -8.39 -12.55
C ALA A 309 -5.13 -8.21 -11.29
N PHE A 310 -5.53 -8.92 -10.22
CA PHE A 310 -4.77 -8.97 -8.97
C PHE A 310 -4.00 -10.29 -8.84
N THR A 311 -2.74 -10.19 -8.45
CA THR A 311 -1.90 -11.31 -8.02
C THR A 311 -1.69 -11.23 -6.51
N ALA A 312 -2.01 -12.30 -5.80
CA ALA A 312 -1.76 -12.39 -4.36
C ALA A 312 -0.25 -12.52 -4.10
N LEU A 313 0.29 -11.65 -3.26
CA LEU A 313 1.67 -11.73 -2.80
C LEU A 313 1.73 -12.52 -1.48
N PRO A 314 2.92 -13.00 -1.08
CA PRO A 314 3.13 -13.62 0.21
C PRO A 314 2.61 -12.73 1.35
N SER A 315 1.96 -13.35 2.34
CA SER A 315 1.39 -12.61 3.46
C SER A 315 2.49 -12.06 4.37
N LEU A 316 2.22 -10.89 4.94
CA LEU A 316 3.06 -10.31 5.99
C LEU A 316 3.06 -11.25 7.21
N THR A 317 4.18 -11.28 7.91
CA THR A 317 4.35 -12.09 9.13
C THR A 317 3.55 -11.53 10.31
N VAL A 318 3.25 -10.23 10.30
CA VAL A 318 2.50 -9.53 11.35
C VAL A 318 1.38 -8.71 10.74
N ALA A 319 0.17 -8.84 11.29
CA ALA A 319 -0.96 -8.01 10.92
C ALA A 319 -0.74 -6.58 11.39
N ARG A 320 -0.94 -5.60 10.51
CA ARG A 320 -0.79 -4.17 10.87
C ARG A 320 -1.82 -3.26 10.19
N ALA A 321 -2.14 -2.20 10.91
CA ALA A 321 -2.93 -1.05 10.47
C ALA A 321 -2.21 0.22 10.95
N GLY A 322 -2.38 1.34 10.24
CA GLY A 322 -1.62 2.57 10.53
C GLY A 322 -0.12 2.40 10.29
N HIS A 323 0.26 1.53 9.33
CA HIS A 323 1.63 1.37 8.86
C HIS A 323 1.92 2.30 7.68
N ASN A 324 3.20 2.49 7.39
CA ASN A 324 3.68 3.18 6.22
C ASN A 324 4.27 2.17 5.21
N ALA A 325 4.23 2.51 3.93
CA ALA A 325 4.82 1.72 2.87
C ALA A 325 5.68 2.60 1.98
N THR A 326 6.98 2.29 1.95
CA THR A 326 7.99 3.08 1.31
C THR A 326 8.68 2.23 0.24
N TYR A 327 8.57 2.65 -1.03
CA TYR A 327 9.34 2.03 -2.10
C TYR A 327 10.80 2.48 -2.01
N LEU A 328 11.70 1.50 -1.95
CA LEU A 328 13.14 1.68 -1.98
C LEU A 328 13.64 1.25 -3.37
N PRO A 329 14.15 2.19 -4.19
CA PRO A 329 14.75 1.85 -5.47
C PRO A 329 15.79 0.74 -5.33
N ASP A 330 15.76 -0.23 -6.25
CA ASP A 330 16.67 -1.38 -6.33
C ASP A 330 16.72 -2.28 -5.07
N ARG A 331 15.70 -2.17 -4.21
CA ARG A 331 15.60 -2.90 -2.95
C ARG A 331 14.24 -3.56 -2.78
N GLY A 332 13.17 -2.79 -2.96
CA GLY A 332 11.80 -3.30 -2.82
C GLY A 332 10.89 -2.43 -1.96
N LEU A 333 9.83 -3.03 -1.44
CA LEU A 333 8.80 -2.33 -0.68
C LEU A 333 9.00 -2.54 0.82
N MET A 334 9.33 -1.47 1.54
CA MET A 334 9.52 -1.48 2.98
C MET A 334 8.23 -1.10 3.70
N ILE A 335 7.82 -1.92 4.65
CA ILE A 335 6.64 -1.70 5.49
C ILE A 335 7.09 -1.45 6.92
N THR A 336 6.78 -0.27 7.43
CA THR A 336 7.17 0.18 8.78
C THR A 336 5.93 0.54 9.59
N GLY A 337 6.01 0.40 10.91
CA GLY A 337 4.96 0.89 11.80
C GLY A 337 3.81 -0.08 11.98
N GLY A 338 2.65 0.49 12.29
CA GLY A 338 1.57 -0.24 12.95
C GLY A 338 1.91 -0.58 14.41
N TYR A 339 1.08 -1.41 15.02
CA TYR A 339 1.15 -1.78 16.43
C TYR A 339 2.25 -2.81 16.76
N THR A 340 3.42 -2.69 16.13
CA THR A 340 4.55 -3.63 16.27
C THR A 340 5.88 -2.92 16.05
N THR A 341 6.96 -3.50 16.56
CA THR A 341 8.35 -3.09 16.26
C THR A 341 8.90 -3.76 15.02
N VAL A 342 8.21 -4.72 14.41
CA VAL A 342 8.69 -5.44 13.23
C VAL A 342 8.49 -4.59 11.98
N ALA A 343 9.56 -4.20 11.30
CA ALA A 343 9.51 -3.73 9.92
C ALA A 343 9.73 -4.90 8.95
N GLU A 344 9.11 -4.85 7.78
CA GLU A 344 9.16 -5.92 6.78
C GLU A 344 9.49 -5.36 5.41
N LEU A 345 10.54 -5.87 4.76
CA LEU A 345 10.95 -5.54 3.40
C LEU A 345 10.51 -6.66 2.46
N TYR A 346 9.71 -6.34 1.46
CA TYR A 346 9.47 -7.21 0.31
C TYR A 346 10.50 -6.90 -0.77
N PRO A 347 11.48 -7.77 -1.02
CA PRO A 347 12.53 -7.44 -1.97
C PRO A 347 12.01 -7.44 -3.41
N LEU A 348 12.45 -6.46 -4.21
CA LEU A 348 12.13 -6.34 -5.63
C LEU A 348 13.41 -6.09 -6.43
N GLY A 349 13.54 -6.73 -7.59
CA GLY A 349 14.65 -6.55 -8.53
C GLY A 349 15.96 -7.19 -8.10
N VAL A 350 15.90 -8.14 -7.16
CA VAL A 350 17.11 -8.73 -6.53
C VAL A 350 17.21 -10.24 -6.69
N THR A 351 16.14 -10.89 -7.16
CA THR A 351 16.07 -12.34 -7.29
C THR A 351 16.76 -12.79 -8.59
N GLY A 352 17.68 -13.74 -8.48
CA GLY A 352 18.54 -14.20 -9.57
C GLY A 352 17.87 -15.25 -10.47
N GLU A 353 18.48 -15.52 -11.63
CA GLU A 353 18.04 -16.56 -12.56
C GLU A 353 17.85 -17.93 -11.86
N GLY A 354 16.74 -18.60 -12.15
CA GLY A 354 16.38 -19.91 -11.59
C GLY A 354 15.87 -19.88 -10.16
N GLU A 355 15.83 -18.72 -9.50
CA GLU A 355 15.20 -18.55 -8.19
C GLU A 355 13.68 -18.34 -8.31
N ALA A 356 12.94 -18.68 -7.26
CA ALA A 356 11.48 -18.60 -7.29
C ALA A 356 10.97 -17.16 -7.27
N CYS A 357 9.92 -16.91 -8.05
CA CYS A 357 9.24 -15.63 -8.12
C CYS A 357 7.72 -15.78 -8.14
N VAL A 358 7.02 -14.77 -7.63
CA VAL A 358 5.55 -14.63 -7.80
C VAL A 358 5.22 -13.62 -8.88
N ILE A 359 5.99 -12.53 -8.93
CA ILE A 359 5.83 -11.43 -9.88
C ILE A 359 7.17 -11.12 -10.53
N THR A 360 7.12 -10.59 -11.74
CA THR A 360 8.33 -10.22 -12.50
C THR A 360 9.21 -9.19 -11.79
N GLU A 361 8.62 -8.33 -10.92
CA GLU A 361 9.36 -7.31 -10.18
C GLU A 361 10.26 -7.88 -9.10
N GLU A 362 10.12 -9.16 -8.74
CA GLU A 362 11.08 -9.82 -7.85
C GLU A 362 12.41 -10.07 -8.55
N CYS A 363 12.35 -10.39 -9.85
CA CYS A 363 13.48 -10.83 -10.65
C CYS A 363 14.36 -9.66 -11.09
N ALA A 364 15.67 -9.80 -10.92
CA ALA A 364 16.65 -8.83 -11.43
C ALA A 364 16.60 -8.72 -12.96
N SER A 365 16.20 -9.79 -13.65
CA SER A 365 15.97 -9.82 -15.09
C SER A 365 14.67 -9.11 -15.52
N GLY A 366 13.72 -8.91 -14.60
CA GLY A 366 12.38 -8.42 -14.92
C GLY A 366 11.45 -9.46 -15.55
N ALA A 367 11.83 -10.75 -15.54
CA ALA A 367 11.02 -11.83 -16.11
C ALA A 367 10.82 -12.98 -15.11
N CYS A 368 9.56 -13.40 -14.94
CA CYS A 368 9.13 -14.48 -14.05
C CYS A 368 8.24 -15.45 -14.84
N GLU A 369 8.77 -16.62 -15.17
CA GLU A 369 8.10 -17.64 -15.98
C GLU A 369 7.92 -18.93 -15.18
N GLU A 370 6.71 -19.46 -15.15
CA GLU A 370 6.35 -20.67 -14.40
C GLU A 370 6.79 -20.64 -12.91
N GLY A 371 6.89 -19.44 -12.34
CA GLY A 371 7.30 -19.21 -10.95
C GLY A 371 8.81 -19.20 -10.73
N LEU A 372 9.61 -19.06 -11.79
CA LEU A 372 11.07 -18.91 -11.72
C LEU A 372 11.54 -17.66 -12.47
N CYS A 373 12.54 -16.97 -11.93
CA CYS A 373 13.19 -15.88 -12.63
C CYS A 373 13.98 -16.43 -13.81
N VAL A 374 13.79 -15.84 -14.98
CA VAL A 374 14.47 -16.24 -16.23
C VAL A 374 15.23 -15.07 -16.80
N ASP A 375 16.32 -15.32 -17.50
CA ASP A 375 16.99 -14.30 -18.28
C ASP A 375 16.19 -14.02 -19.57
N ASP A 376 16.12 -12.77 -20.01
CA ASP A 376 15.41 -12.32 -21.23
C ASP A 376 15.95 -12.92 -22.55
N GLU A 377 16.86 -13.90 -22.50
CA GLU A 377 17.42 -14.59 -23.67
C GLU A 377 16.47 -15.71 -24.15
N GLY A 378 15.25 -15.34 -24.55
CA GLY A 378 14.15 -16.31 -24.63
C GLY A 378 13.17 -16.33 -25.80
N SER A 379 13.13 -15.37 -26.75
CA SER A 379 12.37 -15.59 -28.01
C SER A 379 12.91 -14.86 -29.25
N THR A 380 13.69 -15.58 -30.06
CA THR A 380 13.44 -15.85 -31.49
C THR A 380 14.60 -16.65 -32.09
N GLY A 381 14.29 -17.82 -32.64
CA GLY A 381 15.25 -18.58 -33.44
C GLY A 381 15.51 -17.99 -34.83
N ALA A 382 16.60 -18.47 -35.43
CA ALA A 382 17.04 -18.39 -36.83
C ALA A 382 17.91 -17.17 -37.25
N GLY A 383 19.22 -17.41 -37.30
CA GLY A 383 20.17 -16.56 -38.04
C GLY A 383 21.58 -17.16 -38.02
N ALA A 384 21.99 -17.77 -39.13
CA ALA A 384 23.27 -18.45 -39.31
C ALA A 384 24.49 -17.51 -39.21
N GLY A 385 25.56 -17.97 -38.55
CA GLY A 385 26.88 -17.33 -38.59
C GLY A 385 27.93 -18.15 -37.83
N GLY A 386 28.56 -19.10 -38.51
CA GLY A 386 29.57 -19.99 -37.90
C GLY A 386 30.87 -19.29 -37.50
N PRO A 387 31.74 -20.02 -36.79
CA PRO A 387 33.04 -20.30 -37.38
C PRO A 387 33.37 -21.80 -37.36
N GLY A 388 34.07 -22.25 -38.40
CA GLY A 388 34.33 -23.66 -38.68
C GLY A 388 35.08 -24.41 -37.58
N GLY A 389 34.63 -25.64 -37.34
CA GLY A 389 35.46 -26.69 -36.73
C GLY A 389 36.01 -27.64 -37.80
N PRO A 390 37.15 -28.31 -37.55
CA PRO A 390 37.54 -29.47 -38.34
C PRO A 390 37.03 -30.78 -37.72
N GLY A 391 36.25 -31.50 -38.52
CA GLY A 391 36.26 -32.97 -38.73
C GLY A 391 36.34 -33.94 -37.54
N GLY A 392 35.28 -34.75 -37.39
CA GLY A 392 35.31 -36.06 -36.72
C GLY A 392 34.02 -36.85 -37.01
N PRO A 393 34.06 -38.14 -37.42
CA PRO A 393 32.88 -38.83 -37.94
C PRO A 393 32.19 -39.74 -36.92
N GLY A 394 30.87 -39.89 -37.09
CA GLY A 394 30.16 -41.16 -36.90
C GLY A 394 29.37 -41.33 -35.60
N GLY A 395 28.09 -41.73 -35.76
CA GLY A 395 27.29 -42.31 -34.68
C GLY A 395 25.84 -41.88 -34.68
N GLY A 396 25.03 -42.42 -35.61
CA GLY A 396 23.58 -42.31 -35.53
C GLY A 396 23.00 -43.27 -34.48
N CYS A 397 21.91 -42.87 -33.85
CA CYS A 397 20.89 -43.76 -33.27
C CYS A 397 19.56 -43.00 -33.14
N SER A 398 18.67 -43.34 -34.09
CA SER A 398 17.20 -43.33 -34.15
C SER A 398 16.37 -42.80 -32.98
N LEU A 399 15.22 -42.19 -33.29
CA LEU A 399 13.88 -42.69 -32.88
C LEU A 399 12.79 -42.30 -33.91
N PRO A 400 11.71 -43.09 -34.04
CA PRO A 400 10.77 -43.01 -35.16
C PRO A 400 9.64 -42.00 -34.93
N PHE A 401 9.21 -41.41 -36.04
CA PHE A 401 7.95 -40.70 -36.22
C PHE A 401 6.75 -41.63 -35.97
N PHE A 402 5.77 -41.16 -35.20
CA PHE A 402 4.38 -41.57 -35.35
C PHE A 402 3.50 -40.33 -35.42
N ASP A 403 2.90 -40.16 -36.58
CA ASP A 403 1.85 -39.21 -36.93
C ASP A 403 0.50 -39.91 -36.77
N PHE A 404 -0.46 -39.24 -36.12
CA PHE A 404 -1.88 -39.54 -36.29
C PHE A 404 -2.71 -38.26 -36.16
N SER A 405 -2.93 -37.62 -37.30
CA SER A 405 -4.14 -36.84 -37.57
C SER A 405 -5.39 -37.74 -37.57
N GLY A 406 -6.48 -37.33 -36.91
CA GLY A 406 -7.79 -37.98 -37.06
C GLY A 406 -8.84 -37.61 -36.01
N SER A 407 -9.50 -36.46 -36.19
CA SER A 407 -10.83 -36.14 -35.60
C SER A 407 -11.93 -37.02 -36.26
N PRO A 408 -13.23 -37.05 -35.85
CA PRO A 408 -13.95 -36.17 -34.91
C PRO A 408 -15.00 -36.85 -33.97
N GLY A 409 -15.56 -36.06 -33.05
CA GLY A 409 -16.97 -36.16 -32.67
C GLY A 409 -17.27 -36.64 -31.24
N GLY A 410 -18.06 -35.85 -30.51
CA GLY A 410 -18.72 -36.31 -29.28
C GLY A 410 -18.98 -35.20 -28.27
N ALA A 411 -20.06 -34.44 -28.47
CA ALA A 411 -20.62 -33.58 -27.44
C ALA A 411 -21.06 -34.42 -26.23
N ALA A 412 -20.61 -34.03 -25.02
CA ALA A 412 -21.21 -34.45 -23.77
C ALA A 412 -21.25 -33.26 -22.81
N MET A 413 -22.41 -32.61 -22.82
CA MET A 413 -22.87 -31.62 -21.86
C MET A 413 -23.05 -32.33 -20.51
N LEU A 414 -22.26 -31.98 -19.49
CA LEU A 414 -22.49 -32.43 -18.11
C LEU A 414 -22.88 -31.23 -17.26
N LEU A 415 -24.20 -31.09 -17.04
CA LEU A 415 -24.79 -30.28 -15.99
C LEU A 415 -24.46 -30.92 -14.63
N VAL A 416 -23.77 -30.19 -13.75
CA VAL A 416 -23.75 -30.48 -12.31
C VAL A 416 -24.26 -29.24 -11.58
N ALA A 417 -25.43 -29.41 -10.95
CA ALA A 417 -26.07 -28.40 -10.12
C ALA A 417 -25.36 -28.26 -8.75
N PRO A 418 -25.51 -27.12 -8.05
CA PRO A 418 -24.81 -26.83 -6.81
C PRO A 418 -25.44 -27.54 -5.60
N GLY A 419 -24.62 -28.16 -4.77
CA GLY A 419 -25.01 -28.73 -3.49
C GLY A 419 -25.15 -27.65 -2.41
N LEU A 420 -26.37 -27.53 -1.86
CA LEU A 420 -26.67 -26.77 -0.65
C LEU A 420 -25.90 -27.34 0.55
N PHE A 421 -25.14 -26.49 1.26
CA PHE A 421 -24.80 -26.73 2.67
C PHE A 421 -25.51 -25.70 3.55
N ALA A 422 -26.58 -26.18 4.20
CA ALA A 422 -27.29 -25.46 5.25
C ALA A 422 -26.51 -25.57 6.57
N PHE A 423 -25.92 -24.47 7.04
CA PHE A 423 -25.41 -24.39 8.41
C PHE A 423 -26.54 -24.04 9.39
N ARG A 424 -26.85 -25.02 10.24
CA ARG A 424 -27.80 -24.95 11.35
C ARG A 424 -27.26 -23.98 12.42
N ARG A 425 -27.92 -22.83 12.61
CA ARG A 425 -27.75 -21.97 13.79
C ARG A 425 -28.12 -22.74 15.06
N ARG A 426 -27.17 -22.93 15.98
CA ARG A 426 -27.49 -23.24 17.39
C ARG A 426 -27.61 -21.93 18.17
N ARG A 427 -28.83 -21.63 18.63
CA ARG A 427 -29.07 -20.74 19.77
C ARG A 427 -28.82 -21.54 21.06
N SER A 428 -28.04 -21.02 21.99
CA SER A 428 -28.23 -21.32 23.41
C SER A 428 -28.29 -20.02 24.20
N ALA A 429 -29.16 -20.04 25.20
CA ALA A 429 -29.65 -18.88 25.92
C ALA A 429 -28.83 -18.58 27.19
N SER A 430 -28.86 -17.29 27.54
CA SER A 430 -28.95 -16.68 28.87
C SER A 430 -27.94 -17.05 29.97
N SER A 431 -27.23 -16.02 30.45
CA SER A 431 -27.05 -15.79 31.88
C SER A 431 -27.21 -14.31 32.20
N ARG A 432 -28.14 -14.01 33.11
CA ARG A 432 -28.37 -12.69 33.71
C ARG A 432 -27.25 -12.34 34.70
N SER A 433 -27.20 -11.05 35.01
CA SER A 433 -26.59 -10.38 36.18
C SER A 433 -25.15 -9.89 36.04
N LEU A 434 -25.00 -8.58 35.84
CA LEU A 434 -24.24 -7.71 36.74
C LEU A 434 -24.51 -6.24 36.38
N ALA A 435 -25.52 -5.67 37.01
CA ALA A 435 -25.66 -4.23 37.16
C ALA A 435 -25.00 -3.85 38.49
N ARG A 436 -23.97 -3.00 38.44
CA ARG A 436 -23.64 -1.91 39.39
C ARG A 436 -22.14 -1.61 39.41
N ARG A 437 -21.83 -0.35 39.05
CA ARG A 437 -20.91 0.61 39.69
C ARG A 437 -20.00 1.26 38.66
N LEU A 438 -20.37 2.45 38.20
CA LEU A 438 -19.42 3.54 38.02
C LEU A 438 -20.11 4.81 38.51
N SER A 439 -19.61 5.31 39.64
CA SER A 439 -20.00 6.57 40.25
C SER A 439 -19.52 7.73 39.40
N ALA A 440 -20.32 8.78 39.40
CA ALA A 440 -20.00 10.10 38.89
C ALA A 440 -18.65 10.63 39.41
N TYR A 441 -17.83 11.14 38.50
CA TYR A 441 -16.79 12.12 38.80
C TYR A 441 -17.22 13.45 38.18
N THR A 442 -17.85 14.29 38.98
CA THR A 442 -18.01 15.73 38.74
C THR A 442 -16.72 16.44 39.10
N VAL A 443 -16.07 17.09 38.13
CA VAL A 443 -14.95 18.02 38.34
C VAL A 443 -15.54 19.42 38.61
N PRO A 444 -15.16 20.12 39.69
CA PRO A 444 -15.64 21.47 39.93
C PRO A 444 -14.83 22.50 39.13
N ILE A 445 -15.55 23.35 38.40
CA ILE A 445 -15.04 24.57 37.76
C ILE A 445 -14.64 25.55 38.87
N ARG A 446 -13.38 25.99 38.86
CA ARG A 446 -12.86 27.00 39.77
C ARG A 446 -12.86 28.35 39.05
N GLU A 447 -13.77 29.22 39.43
CA GLU A 447 -13.82 30.62 39.00
C GLU A 447 -12.58 31.39 39.50
N SER A 448 -11.94 32.12 38.59
CA SER A 448 -10.89 33.10 38.87
C SER A 448 -11.51 34.46 39.25
N PRO A 449 -11.08 35.13 40.32
CA PRO A 449 -11.59 36.46 40.64
C PRO A 449 -10.87 37.53 39.82
N SER A 450 -11.67 38.38 39.20
CA SER A 450 -11.30 39.66 38.59
C SER A 450 -10.79 40.65 39.63
N SER A 451 -9.65 41.29 39.38
CA SER A 451 -9.37 42.63 39.92
C SER A 451 -8.34 43.36 39.06
N THR A 452 -8.79 44.43 38.42
CA THR A 452 -8.04 45.68 38.13
C THR A 452 -8.88 46.82 38.73
N PRO A 453 -8.30 48.00 39.04
CA PRO A 453 -7.08 48.59 38.49
C PRO A 453 -5.84 48.54 39.39
#